data_AF-A0A1G6Z905-F1
#
_entry.id   AF-A0A1G6Z905-F1
#
_cell.length_a   1.000
_cell.length_b   1.000
_cell.length_c   1.000
_cell.angle_alpha   90.00
_cell.angle_beta   90.00
_cell.angle_gamma   90.00
#
_symmetry.space_group_name_H-M   'P 1'
#
loop_
_entity.id
_entity.type
_entity.pdbx_description
1 polymer ?
#
loop_
_entity_poly.entity_id
_entity_poly.type
_entity_poly.pdbx_seq_one_letter_code
_entity_poly.pdbx_strand_id
1 'polypeptide(L)'
;MLGWIERDDSGAAMIDWNRVEALREELGEADFAPVAELFLDEIESTVMRICQGDAAQMETDFHFLKGCAANLGFSSFAEICQQGEAALRAGGGGGVALEPLLECYAATKREFIAGQAQRRSGVA
;
A
#
# COMPACT_ATOMS: atom_id res chain seq x y z
N MET A 1 -37.30 8.51 5.64
CA MET A 1 -36.97 7.85 4.35
C MET A 1 -35.89 8.67 3.66
N LEU A 2 -34.64 8.48 4.07
CA LEU A 2 -33.45 8.85 3.31
C LEU A 2 -32.48 7.69 3.53
N GLY A 3 -32.22 6.94 2.47
CA GLY A 3 -31.35 5.78 2.47
C GLY A 3 -29.92 6.24 2.71
N TRP A 4 -29.33 5.78 3.80
CA TRP A 4 -27.90 5.88 4.02
C TRP A 4 -27.28 4.59 3.48
N ILE A 5 -26.88 4.69 2.21
CA ILE A 5 -25.78 3.99 1.54
C ILE A 5 -25.28 2.77 2.31
N GLU A 6 -25.63 1.58 1.80
CA GLU A 6 -24.86 0.36 2.01
C GLU A 6 -23.41 0.66 1.65
N ARG A 7 -22.57 0.87 2.67
CA ARG A 7 -21.14 0.60 2.51
C ARG A 7 -21.05 -0.90 2.38
N ASP A 8 -20.59 -1.33 1.21
CA ASP A 8 -20.21 -2.71 0.96
C ASP A 8 -19.18 -3.11 2.05
N ASP A 9 -19.63 -3.95 2.98
CA ASP A 9 -18.89 -4.46 4.13
C ASP A 9 -18.41 -5.88 3.80
N SER A 10 -17.76 -6.04 2.65
CA SER A 10 -17.18 -7.31 2.18
C SER A 10 -15.84 -7.08 1.48
N GLY A 11 -14.84 -6.62 2.26
CA GLY A 11 -13.45 -6.47 1.80
C GLY A 11 -12.76 -5.41 2.65
N ALA A 12 -11.57 -5.71 3.18
CA ALA A 12 -10.84 -4.78 4.03
C ALA A 12 -10.70 -3.42 3.32
N ALA A 13 -10.93 -2.32 4.05
CA ALA A 13 -10.74 -0.98 3.51
C ALA A 13 -9.32 -0.87 2.91
N MET A 14 -9.24 -0.24 1.74
CA MET A 14 -8.02 -0.10 0.96
C MET A 14 -6.81 0.43 1.75
N ILE A 15 -7.09 1.26 2.76
CA ILE A 15 -6.14 1.71 3.78
C ILE A 15 -6.73 1.37 5.16
N ASP A 16 -5.96 0.65 5.97
CA ASP A 16 -6.17 0.57 7.41
C ASP A 16 -5.68 1.85 8.09
N TRP A 17 -6.61 2.80 8.21
CA TRP A 17 -6.34 4.08 8.87
C TRP A 17 -6.03 3.93 10.36
N ASN A 18 -6.46 2.84 11.03
CA ASN A 18 -6.08 2.61 12.42
C ASN A 18 -4.58 2.28 12.51
N ARG A 19 -4.04 1.49 11.57
CA ARG A 19 -2.60 1.26 11.48
C ARG A 19 -1.84 2.54 11.16
N VAL A 20 -2.36 3.38 10.26
CA VAL A 20 -1.76 4.70 9.95
C VAL A 20 -1.67 5.56 11.21
N GLU A 21 -2.73 5.67 11.99
CA GLU A 21 -2.74 6.44 13.25
C GLU A 21 -1.80 5.83 14.29
N ALA A 22 -1.80 4.50 14.45
CA ALA A 22 -0.87 3.83 15.35
C ALA A 22 0.59 4.11 14.98
N LEU A 23 0.94 4.04 13.69
CA LEU A 23 2.27 4.39 13.21
C LEU A 23 2.61 5.87 13.46
N ARG A 24 1.63 6.77 13.32
CA ARG A 24 1.79 8.19 13.64
C ARG A 24 2.03 8.43 15.13
N GLU A 25 1.35 7.69 16.00
CA GLU A 25 1.57 7.73 17.45
C GLU A 25 2.95 7.16 17.83
N GLU A 26 3.37 6.06 17.20
CA GLU A 26 4.68 5.41 17.41
C GLU A 26 5.85 6.34 17.03
N LEU A 27 5.73 7.05 15.91
CA LEU A 27 6.77 7.95 15.39
C LEU A 27 6.68 9.37 15.97
N GLY A 28 5.48 9.79 16.37
CA GLY A 28 5.19 11.18 16.69
C GLY A 28 4.88 12.02 15.44
N GLU A 29 4.14 13.10 15.64
CA GLU A 29 3.58 13.91 14.55
C GLU A 29 4.64 14.58 13.66
N ALA A 30 5.78 14.98 14.24
CA ALA A 30 6.86 15.63 13.50
C ALA A 30 7.60 14.66 12.56
N ASP A 31 7.75 13.40 12.98
CA ASP A 31 8.56 12.41 12.27
C ASP A 31 7.72 11.51 11.35
N PHE A 32 6.41 11.42 11.57
CA PHE A 32 5.53 10.59 10.74
C PHE A 32 5.55 10.99 9.26
N ALA A 33 5.38 12.27 8.93
CA ALA A 33 5.34 12.74 7.55
C ALA A 33 6.63 12.43 6.75
N PRO A 34 7.85 12.79 7.22
CA PRO A 34 9.07 12.48 6.49
C PRO A 34 9.33 10.97 6.39
N VAL A 35 8.97 10.18 7.41
CA VAL A 35 9.10 8.72 7.36
C VAL A 35 8.13 8.10 6.34
N ALA A 36 6.89 8.58 6.30
CA ALA A 36 5.90 8.12 5.33
C ALA A 36 6.32 8.46 3.89
N GLU A 37 6.89 9.64 3.66
CA GLU A 37 7.46 10.04 2.36
C GLU A 37 8.61 9.11 1.94
N LEU A 38 9.52 8.77 2.85
CA LEU A 38 10.62 7.82 2.56
C LEU A 38 10.09 6.44 2.15
N PHE A 39 9.09 5.90 2.86
CA PHE A 39 8.48 4.62 2.47
C PHE A 39 7.77 4.70 1.11
N LEU A 40 7.12 5.83 0.79
CA LEU A 40 6.50 6.02 -0.51
C LEU A 40 7.55 6.00 -1.63
N ASP A 41 8.67 6.69 -1.46
CA ASP A 41 9.78 6.71 -2.43
C ASP A 41 10.40 5.31 -2.62
N GLU A 42 10.55 4.55 -1.54
CA GLU A 42 11.04 3.16 -1.57
C GLU A 42 10.07 2.22 -2.31
N ILE A 43 8.77 2.39 -2.10
CA ILE A 43 7.74 1.64 -2.83
C ILE A 43 7.82 1.98 -4.32
N GLU A 44 7.88 3.25 -4.70
CA GLU A 44 7.97 3.65 -6.12
C GLU A 44 9.22 3.11 -6.79
N SER A 45 10.37 3.22 -6.13
CA SER A 45 11.63 2.68 -6.61
C SER A 45 11.56 1.17 -6.84
N THR A 46 10.89 0.45 -5.94
CA THR A 46 10.73 -1.00 -6.05
C THR A 46 9.71 -1.40 -7.13
N VAL A 47 8.61 -0.67 -7.26
CA VAL A 47 7.64 -0.85 -8.35
C VAL A 47 8.32 -0.65 -9.72
N MET A 48 9.21 0.35 -9.84
CA MET A 48 10.00 0.55 -11.05
C MET A 48 10.92 -0.64 -11.36
N ARG A 49 11.60 -1.21 -10.35
CA ARG A 49 12.42 -2.43 -10.54
C ARG A 49 11.60 -3.62 -11.01
N ILE A 50 10.43 -3.84 -10.40
CA ILE A 50 9.50 -4.91 -10.81
C ILE A 50 9.10 -4.74 -12.28
N CYS A 51 8.81 -3.51 -12.72
CA CYS A 51 8.46 -3.21 -14.11
C CYS A 51 9.62 -3.45 -15.10
N GLN A 52 10.87 -3.40 -14.65
CA GLN A 52 12.04 -3.71 -15.48
C GLN A 52 12.21 -5.23 -15.73
N GLY A 53 11.51 -6.07 -14.97
CA GLY A 53 11.36 -7.49 -15.29
C GLY A 53 12.53 -8.39 -14.87
N ASP A 54 13.29 -8.02 -13.83
CA ASP A 54 14.30 -8.92 -13.26
C ASP A 54 13.63 -10.05 -12.45
N ALA A 55 13.39 -11.17 -13.12
CA ALA A 55 12.75 -12.34 -12.52
C ALA A 55 13.49 -12.90 -11.29
N ALA A 56 14.81 -12.70 -11.19
CA ALA A 56 15.60 -13.21 -10.06
C ALA A 56 15.39 -12.37 -8.78
N GLN A 57 14.98 -11.10 -8.91
CA GLN A 57 14.71 -10.21 -7.78
C GLN A 57 13.23 -10.06 -7.47
N MET A 58 12.35 -10.45 -8.41
CA MET A 58 10.92 -10.18 -8.32
C MET A 58 10.28 -10.73 -7.04
N GLU A 59 10.61 -11.95 -6.58
CA GLU A 59 10.08 -12.47 -5.31
C GLU A 59 10.45 -11.56 -4.12
N THR A 60 11.72 -11.17 -4.04
CA THR A 60 12.25 -10.30 -3.00
C THR A 60 11.62 -8.91 -3.05
N ASP A 61 11.43 -8.35 -4.25
CA ASP A 61 10.79 -7.05 -4.44
C ASP A 61 9.32 -7.09 -3.98
N PHE A 62 8.57 -8.14 -4.32
CA PHE A 62 7.19 -8.34 -3.83
C PHE A 62 7.14 -8.52 -2.31
N HIS A 63 8.09 -9.25 -1.73
CA HIS A 63 8.21 -9.39 -0.29
C HIS A 63 8.47 -8.04 0.41
N PHE A 64 9.35 -7.23 -0.16
CA PHE A 64 9.64 -5.88 0.32
C PHE A 64 8.41 -4.98 0.26
N LEU A 65 7.73 -4.91 -0.90
CA LEU A 65 6.52 -4.12 -1.08
C LEU A 65 5.42 -4.50 -0.09
N LYS A 66 5.22 -5.81 0.13
CA LYS A 66 4.27 -6.31 1.14
C LYS A 66 4.59 -5.75 2.53
N GLY A 67 5.86 -5.75 2.93
CA GLY A 67 6.30 -5.22 4.22
C GLY A 67 6.06 -3.72 4.37
N CYS A 68 6.46 -2.93 3.37
CA CYS A 68 6.24 -1.47 3.37
C CYS A 68 4.74 -1.13 3.39
N ALA A 69 3.96 -1.82 2.56
CA ALA A 69 2.51 -1.65 2.47
C ALA A 69 1.83 -1.96 3.81
N ALA A 70 2.17 -3.10 4.43
CA ALA A 70 1.60 -3.47 5.73
C ALA A 70 1.98 -2.47 6.82
N ASN A 71 3.22 -1.97 6.83
CA ASN A 71 3.66 -0.99 7.83
C ASN A 71 2.87 0.32 7.72
N LEU A 72 2.68 0.83 6.50
CA LEU A 72 1.90 2.04 6.22
C LEU A 72 0.38 1.85 6.32
N GLY A 73 -0.12 0.63 6.49
CA GLY A 73 -1.55 0.34 6.51
C GLY A 73 -2.20 0.27 5.12
N PHE A 74 -1.44 0.05 4.05
CA PHE A 74 -1.96 -0.07 2.68
C PHE A 74 -2.52 -1.48 2.43
N SER A 75 -3.61 -1.82 3.10
CA SER A 75 -4.15 -3.18 3.21
C SER A 75 -4.34 -3.89 1.86
N SER A 76 -5.05 -3.28 0.91
CA SER A 76 -5.27 -3.92 -0.40
C SER A 76 -3.97 -4.06 -1.21
N PHE A 77 -3.07 -3.09 -1.10
CA PHE A 77 -1.78 -3.18 -1.79
C PHE A 77 -0.89 -4.27 -1.18
N ALA A 78 -0.90 -4.42 0.15
CA ALA A 78 -0.19 -5.49 0.85
C ALA A 78 -0.73 -6.87 0.45
N GLU A 79 -2.05 -7.02 0.29
CA GLU A 79 -2.68 -8.27 -0.18
C GLU A 79 -2.26 -8.63 -1.61
N ILE A 80 -2.25 -7.68 -2.54
CA ILE A 80 -1.76 -7.92 -3.90
C ILE A 80 -0.28 -8.31 -3.88
N CYS A 81 0.53 -7.64 -3.06
CA CYS A 81 1.94 -7.97 -2.94
C CYS A 81 2.16 -9.39 -2.39
N GLN A 82 1.36 -9.81 -1.40
CA GLN A 82 1.39 -11.16 -0.85
C GLN A 82 1.00 -12.22 -1.90
N GLN A 83 -0.02 -11.95 -2.71
CA GLN A 83 -0.45 -12.85 -3.78
C GLN A 83 0.62 -13.00 -4.86
N GLY A 84 1.25 -11.88 -5.26
CA GLY A 84 2.37 -11.89 -6.20
C GLY A 84 3.59 -12.65 -5.67
N GLU A 85 3.98 -12.41 -4.41
CA GLU A 85 5.04 -13.15 -3.73
C GLU A 85 4.75 -14.67 -3.74
N ALA A 86 3.52 -15.07 -3.37
CA ALA A 86 3.13 -16.48 -3.33
C ALA A 86 3.15 -17.13 -4.73
N ALA A 87 2.69 -16.41 -5.77
CA ALA A 87 2.69 -16.90 -7.14
C ALA A 87 4.12 -17.14 -7.67
N LEU A 88 5.06 -16.24 -7.34
CA LEU A 88 6.47 -16.37 -7.70
C LEU A 88 7.11 -17.58 -7.01
N ARG A 89 6.85 -17.76 -5.70
CA ARG A 89 7.34 -18.92 -4.93
C ARG A 89 6.82 -20.25 -5.44
N ALA A 90 5.59 -20.28 -5.94
CA ALA A 90 4.98 -21.47 -6.52
C ALA A 90 5.57 -21.86 -7.89
N GLY A 91 6.51 -21.06 -8.44
CA GLY A 91 7.10 -21.29 -9.75
C GLY A 91 6.11 -21.06 -10.90
N GLY A 92 5.12 -20.19 -10.70
CA GLY A 92 4.09 -19.88 -11.69
C GLY A 92 4.72 -19.34 -12.97
N GLY A 93 4.93 -20.20 -13.97
CA GLY A 93 5.60 -19.90 -15.25
C GLY A 93 4.91 -18.88 -16.16
N GLY A 94 3.91 -18.14 -15.66
CA GLY A 94 3.18 -17.08 -16.37
C GLY A 94 3.55 -15.64 -15.96
N GLY A 95 4.44 -15.45 -14.97
CA GLY A 95 4.72 -14.12 -14.41
C GLY A 95 3.57 -13.56 -13.58
N VAL A 96 3.84 -12.52 -12.79
CA VAL A 96 2.81 -11.80 -12.02
C VAL A 96 2.20 -10.72 -12.90
N ALA A 97 0.87 -10.64 -12.94
CA ALA A 97 0.19 -9.53 -13.63
C ALA A 97 0.50 -8.22 -12.88
N LEU A 98 1.26 -7.32 -13.53
CA LEU A 98 1.71 -6.08 -12.92
C LEU A 98 0.66 -4.96 -12.98
N GLU A 99 -0.27 -5.00 -13.94
CA GLU A 99 -1.29 -3.97 -14.11
C GLU A 99 -2.16 -3.78 -12.85
N PRO A 100 -2.71 -4.85 -12.21
CA PRO A 100 -3.44 -4.70 -10.94
C PRO A 100 -2.59 -4.13 -9.80
N LEU A 101 -1.29 -4.47 -9.74
CA LEU A 101 -0.35 -3.94 -8.75
C LEU A 101 -0.20 -2.43 -8.90
N LEU A 102 0.01 -1.96 -10.14
CA LEU A 102 0.21 -0.55 -10.46
C LEU A 102 -1.05 0.28 -10.20
N GLU A 103 -2.21 -0.21 -10.63
CA GLU A 103 -3.50 0.46 -10.41
C GLU A 103 -3.81 0.58 -8.92
N CYS A 104 -3.63 -0.50 -8.16
CA CYS A 104 -3.87 -0.50 -6.72
C CYS A 104 -2.92 0.46 -6.01
N TYR A 105 -1.63 0.46 -6.33
CA TYR A 105 -0.67 1.39 -5.73
C TYR A 105 -1.04 2.86 -6.02
N ALA A 106 -1.31 3.19 -7.29
CA ALA A 106 -1.65 4.54 -7.70
C ALA A 106 -2.92 5.07 -7.01
N ALA A 107 -3.93 4.22 -6.87
CA ALA A 107 -5.13 4.56 -6.13
C ALA A 107 -4.83 4.72 -4.62
N THR A 108 -3.99 3.85 -4.05
CA THR A 108 -3.66 3.84 -2.60
C THR A 108 -2.90 5.10 -2.22
N LYS A 109 -1.88 5.47 -3.01
CA LYS A 109 -1.11 6.69 -2.80
C LYS A 109 -1.99 7.93 -2.83
N ARG A 110 -2.95 7.99 -3.77
CA ARG A 110 -3.89 9.12 -3.89
C ARG A 110 -4.78 9.26 -2.67
N GLU A 111 -5.38 8.15 -2.23
CA GLU A 111 -6.25 8.12 -1.04
C GLU A 111 -5.46 8.45 0.23
N PHE A 112 -4.24 7.92 0.36
CA PHE A 112 -3.37 8.22 1.49
C PHE A 112 -3.05 9.72 1.58
N ILE A 113 -2.60 10.33 0.48
CA ILE A 113 -2.28 11.77 0.44
C ILE A 113 -3.52 12.63 0.74
N ALA A 114 -4.67 12.30 0.15
CA ALA A 114 -5.91 13.02 0.39
C ALA A 114 -6.36 12.92 1.87
N GLY A 115 -6.29 11.72 2.44
CA GLY A 115 -6.66 11.47 3.83
C GLY A 115 -5.72 12.13 4.83
N GLN A 116 -4.42 12.24 4.52
CA GLN A 116 -3.46 13.00 5.33
C GLN A 116 -3.78 14.51 5.34
N ALA A 117 -4.08 15.08 4.17
CA ALA A 117 -4.42 16.51 4.06
C ALA A 117 -5.68 16.89 4.87
N GLN A 118 -6.69 16.01 4.88
CA GLN A 118 -7.93 16.23 5.63
C GLN A 118 -7.71 16.17 7.15
N ARG A 119 -6.83 15.27 7.62
CA ARG A 119 -6.51 15.10 9.04
C ARG A 119 -5.67 16.25 9.60
N ARG A 120 -4.79 16.84 8.80
CA ARG A 120 -4.03 18.06 9.17
C ARG A 120 -4.91 19.30 9.31
N SER A 121 -6.04 19.34 8.60
CA SER A 121 -6.96 20.49 8.60
C SER A 121 -7.99 20.46 9.74
N GLY A 122 -8.06 19.37 10.50
CA GLY A 122 -8.97 19.18 11.64
C GLY A 122 -8.48 19.75 12.97
N VAL A 123 -7.32 20.41 12.98
CA VAL A 123 -6.80 21.12 14.16
C VAL A 123 -7.10 22.60 14.00
N ALA A 124 -8.27 23.01 14.49
CA ALA A 124 -8.64 24.40 14.76
C ALA A 124 -9.30 24.49 16.14
#